data_AF-A0A1A8PD13-F1
#
_entry.id   AF-A0A1A8PD13-F1
#
_cell.length_a   1.000
_cell.length_b   1.000
_cell.length_c   1.000
_cell.angle_alpha   90.00
_cell.angle_beta   90.00
_cell.angle_gamma   90.00
#
_symmetry.space_group_name_H-M   'P 1'
#
loop_
_entity.id
_entity.type
_entity.pdbx_description
1 polymer ?
#
loop_
_entity_poly.entity_id
_entity_poly.type
_entity_poly.pdbx_seq_one_letter_code
_entity_poly.pdbx_strand_id
1 'polypeptide(L)' 'MDNKSSRCELNCSVSFNQDCFSAKALVDSGCERNLLDQTIVDRLNIPTTPLTTPIRASSLDGNSLTTITHQTA' A
#
# COMPACT_ATOMS: atom_id res chain seq x y z
N MET A 1 -20.59 -23.12 2.82
CA MET A 1 -20.34 -22.18 3.93
C MET A 1 -19.36 -21.16 3.39
N ASP A 2 -19.86 -19.97 3.07
CA ASP A 2 -19.09 -18.97 2.36
C ASP A 2 -18.19 -18.27 3.36
N ASN A 3 -16.89 -18.50 3.26
CA ASN A 3 -15.88 -17.84 4.08
C ASN A 3 -15.78 -16.37 3.64
N LYS A 4 -16.76 -15.55 4.03
CA LYS A 4 -16.72 -14.11 3.81
C LYS A 4 -15.57 -13.55 4.63
N SER A 5 -14.50 -13.15 3.94
CA SER A 5 -13.42 -12.35 4.53
C SER A 5 -14.04 -11.15 5.26
N SER A 6 -13.76 -11.01 6.54
CA SER A 6 -14.19 -9.87 7.36
C SER A 6 -13.42 -8.58 7.03
N ARG A 7 -12.40 -8.67 6.17
CA ARG A 7 -11.57 -7.54 5.77
C ARG A 7 -12.34 -6.63 4.81
N CYS A 8 -12.33 -5.34 5.11
CA CYS A 8 -12.91 -4.31 4.25
C CYS A 8 -12.00 -4.11 3.04
N GLU A 9 -12.21 -4.89 1.98
CA GLU A 9 -11.42 -4.84 0.75
C GLU A 9 -12.28 -4.37 -0.43
N LEU A 10 -11.71 -3.50 -1.27
CA LEU A 10 -12.35 -2.99 -2.48
C LEU A 10 -11.53 -3.37 -3.70
N ASN A 11 -12.18 -3.86 -4.75
CA ASN A 11 -11.55 -3.93 -6.07
C ASN A 11 -11.30 -2.49 -6.55
N CYS A 12 -10.10 -2.20 -7.00
CA CYS A 12 -9.71 -0.87 -7.47
C CYS A 12 -8.80 -0.95 -8.70
N SER A 13 -8.57 0.21 -9.32
CA SER A 13 -7.52 0.42 -10.31
C SER A 13 -6.60 1.51 -9.81
N VAL A 14 -5.29 1.24 -9.81
CA VAL A 14 -4.25 2.23 -9.56
C VAL A 14 -3.75 2.71 -10.92
N SER A 15 -3.73 4.02 -11.14
CA SER A 15 -3.42 4.60 -12.45
C SER A 15 -2.29 5.62 -12.34
N PHE A 16 -1.35 5.56 -13.28
CA PHE A 16 -0.25 6.51 -13.39
C PHE A 16 0.19 6.65 -14.85
N ASN A 17 0.39 7.87 -15.34
CA ASN A 17 0.85 8.17 -16.70
C ASN A 17 0.20 7.33 -17.82
N GLN A 18 -1.14 7.21 -17.81
CA GLN A 18 -1.97 6.44 -18.76
C GLN A 18 -1.97 4.92 -18.57
N ASP A 19 -1.08 4.37 -17.74
CA ASP A 19 -1.11 2.96 -17.37
C ASP A 19 -2.04 2.73 -16.17
N CYS A 20 -2.65 1.55 -16.13
CA CYS A 20 -3.57 1.13 -15.08
C CYS A 20 -3.23 -0.28 -14.60
N PHE A 21 -3.33 -0.48 -13.29
CA PHE A 21 -3.15 -1.78 -12.66
C PHE A 21 -4.36 -2.12 -11.80
N SER A 22 -5.01 -3.26 -12.11
CA SER A 22 -6.12 -3.75 -11.30
C SER A 22 -5.60 -4.38 -10.01
N ALA A 23 -6.15 -3.97 -8.89
CA ALA A 23 -5.73 -4.38 -7.56
C ALA A 23 -6.91 -4.54 -6.60
N LYS A 24 -6.61 -4.99 -5.38
CA LYS A 24 -7.51 -4.91 -4.23
C LYS A 24 -6.90 -4.02 -3.18
N ALA A 25 -7.65 -3.01 -2.74
CA ALA A 25 -7.24 -2.12 -1.67
C ALA A 25 -7.88 -2.56 -0.35
N LEU A 26 -7.10 -2.62 0.72
CA LEU A 26 -7.61 -2.72 2.08
C LEU A 26 -8.01 -1.32 2.56
N VAL A 27 -9.25 -1.16 3.00
CA VAL A 27 -9.73 0.08 3.63
C VAL A 27 -9.36 0.02 5.11
N ASP A 28 -8.29 0.71 5.47
CA ASP A 28 -7.75 0.69 6.82
C ASP A 28 -7.75 2.10 7.43
N SER A 29 -8.72 2.38 8.31
CA SER A 29 -8.79 3.64 9.06
C SER A 29 -7.71 3.76 10.13
N GLY A 30 -7.03 2.66 10.48
CA GLY A 30 -5.94 2.63 11.46
C GLY A 30 -4.56 2.92 10.84
N CYS A 31 -4.45 3.02 9.51
CA CYS A 31 -3.20 3.30 8.85
C CYS A 31 -2.99 4.82 8.71
N GLU A 32 -1.80 5.31 9.11
CA GLU A 32 -1.47 6.73 9.07
C GLU A 32 -1.31 7.27 7.64
N ARG A 33 -1.02 6.38 6.67
CA ARG A 33 -0.71 6.73 5.28
C ARG A 33 -1.25 5.67 4.33
N ASN A 34 -1.51 6.06 3.08
CA ASN A 34 -1.73 5.09 2.02
C ASN A 34 -0.42 4.35 1.73
N LEU A 35 -0.48 3.03 1.66
CA LEU A 35 0.64 2.18 1.30
C LEU A 35 0.34 1.51 -0.03
N LEU A 36 1.35 1.48 -0.91
CA LEU A 36 1.29 0.76 -2.18
C LEU A 36 2.30 -0.38 -2.14
N ASP A 37 1.91 -1.54 -2.66
CA ASP A 37 2.85 -2.63 -2.87
C ASP A 37 3.90 -2.24 -3.92
N GLN A 38 5.17 -2.53 -3.64
CA GLN A 38 6.29 -2.19 -4.52
C GLN A 38 6.11 -2.75 -5.94
N THR A 39 5.46 -3.92 -6.08
CA THR A 39 5.20 -4.50 -7.40
C THR A 39 4.28 -3.64 -8.26
N ILE A 40 3.38 -2.85 -7.67
CA ILE A 40 2.52 -1.91 -8.40
C ILE A 40 3.34 -0.68 -8.82
N VAL A 41 4.20 -0.17 -7.94
CA VAL A 41 5.15 0.92 -8.23
C VAL A 41 6.01 0.54 -9.44
N ASP A 42 6.59 -0.66 -9.44
CA ASP A 42 7.46 -1.15 -10.50
C ASP A 42 6.71 -1.34 -11.82
N ARG A 43 5.50 -1.94 -11.79
CA ARG A 43 4.70 -2.18 -13.00
C ARG A 43 4.23 -0.89 -13.67
N LEU A 44 3.86 0.12 -12.88
CA LEU A 44 3.41 1.41 -13.38
C LEU A 44 4.57 2.39 -13.60
N ASN A 45 5.82 1.99 -13.34
CA ASN A 45 7.01 2.84 -13.39
C ASN A 45 6.81 4.16 -12.63
N ILE A 46 6.19 4.10 -11.44
CA ILE A 46 5.93 5.30 -10.63
C ILE A 46 7.27 5.78 -10.04
N PRO A 47 7.68 7.04 -10.28
CA PRO A 47 8.88 7.59 -9.68
C PRO A 47 8.77 7.60 -8.15
N THR A 48 9.85 7.22 -7.48
CA THR A 48 9.93 7.27 -6.03
C THR A 48 11.06 8.19 -5.58
N THR A 49 10.88 8.80 -4.41
CA THR A 49 11.92 9.55 -3.71
C THR A 49 12.21 8.86 -2.38
N PRO A 50 13.49 8.67 -2.00
CA PRO A 50 13.83 8.16 -0.68
C PRO A 50 13.32 9.08 0.43
N LEU A 51 12.84 8.50 1.52
CA LEU A 51 12.52 9.24 2.74
C LEU A 51 13.81 9.62 3.46
N THR A 52 13.86 10.84 4.00
CA THR A 52 14.99 11.31 4.82
C THR A 52 15.18 10.46 6.08
N THR A 53 14.09 9.93 6.63
CA THR A 53 14.10 8.98 7.74
C THR A 53 13.12 7.85 7.42
N PRO A 54 13.59 6.59 7.32
CA PRO A 54 12.71 5.45 7.12
C PRO A 54 11.66 5.33 8.22
N ILE A 55 10.43 4.97 7.83
CA ILE A 55 9.30 4.84 8.74
C ILE A 55 9.10 3.36 9.04
N ARG A 56 9.23 2.97 10.31
CA ARG A 56 8.89 1.62 10.73
C ARG A 56 7.39 1.53 10.95
N ALA A 57 6.71 0.73 10.13
CA ALA A 57 5.31 0.42 10.33
C ALA A 57 5.19 -0.75 11.33
N SER A 58 4.31 -0.60 12.31
CA SER A 58 4.03 -1.61 13.33
C SER A 58 2.53 -1.77 13.53
N SER A 59 2.09 -2.97 13.92
CA SER A 59 0.72 -3.22 14.35
C SER A 59 0.46 -2.68 15.76
N LEU A 60 -0.81 -2.70 16.18
CA LEU A 60 -1.26 -2.20 17.49
C LEU A 60 -0.61 -2.92 18.69
N ASP A 61 -0.18 -4.16 18.51
CA ASP A 61 0.55 -4.94 19.51
C ASP A 61 2.06 -4.62 19.53
N GLY A 62 2.52 -3.66 18.73
CA GLY A 62 3.91 -3.23 18.63
C GLY A 62 4.77 -4.11 17.72
N ASN A 63 4.22 -5.15 17.10
CA ASN A 63 4.98 -6.00 16.18
C ASN A 63 5.35 -5.23 14.91
N SER A 64 6.61 -5.35 14.48
CA SER A 64 7.11 -4.70 13.27
C SER A 64 6.52 -5.37 12.04
N LEU A 65 5.85 -4.60 11.18
CA LEU A 65 5.29 -5.07 9.91
C LEU A 65 6.30 -4.92 8.78
N THR A 66 6.80 -3.70 8.58
CA THR A 66 7.76 -3.38 7.52
C THR A 66 8.47 -2.05 7.80
N THR A 67 9.45 -1.70 6.97
CA THR A 67 10.07 -0.38 6.96
C THR A 67 9.85 0.29 5.61
N ILE A 68 9.16 1.41 5.63
CA ILE A 68 8.89 2.24 4.45
C ILE A 68 10.09 3.16 4.25
N THR A 69 10.72 3.06 3.09
CA THR A 69 11.96 3.78 2.76
C THR A 69 11.79 4.79 1.64
N HIS A 70 10.72 4.68 0.86
CA HIS A 70 10.46 5.50 -0.32
C HIS A 70 9.02 5.98 -0.32
N GLN A 71 8.78 7.11 -0.99
CA GLN A 71 7.45 7.64 -1.24
C GLN A 71 7.27 7.96 -2.73
N THR A 72 6.05 7.79 -3.22
CA THR A 72 5.60 8.37 -4.50
C THR A 72 5.18 9.82 -4.27
N ALA A 73 5.19 10.63 -5.33
CA ALA A 73 4.71 12.01 -5.28
C ALA A 73 3.17 12.09 -5.13
#